data_AF-A0A0F3R8H3-F1
#
_entry.id   AF-A0A0F3R8H3-F1
#
_cell.length_a   1.000
_cell.length_b   1.000
_cell.length_c   1.000
_cell.angle_alpha   90.00
_cell.angle_beta   90.00
_cell.angle_gamma   90.00
#
_symmetry.space_group_name_H-M   'P 1'
#
loop_
_entity.id
_entity.type
_entity.pdbx_description
1 polymer ?
#
loop_
_entity_poly.entity_id
_entity_poly.type
_entity_poly.pdbx_seq_one_letter_code
_entity_poly.pdbx_strand_id
1 'polypeptide(L)'
;MSNKHIIEYQGKPAFVVIPFNEYQELINKKQCITDETLYTEAIAKNEEYFPEELVQKILDGENPIKVYREYRGLSQEQLAIKIGKTKQYIYHLLKKDYEKA
;
A
#
# COMPACT_ATOMS: atom_id res chain seq x y z
N MET A 1 5.42 -30.29 12.50
CA MET A 1 5.96 -29.67 13.73
C MET A 1 7.41 -29.33 13.47
N SER A 2 7.82 -28.07 13.64
CA SER A 2 9.21 -27.64 13.41
C SER A 2 10.07 -28.16 14.56
N ASN A 3 10.98 -29.09 14.25
CA ASN A 3 11.97 -29.63 15.19
C ASN A 3 13.21 -28.73 15.13
N LYS A 4 13.14 -27.57 15.76
CA LYS A 4 14.30 -26.69 15.94
C LYS A 4 15.08 -27.11 17.18
N HIS A 5 16.38 -27.31 17.03
CA HIS A 5 17.30 -27.61 18.13
C HIS A 5 18.23 -26.42 18.36
N ILE A 6 18.39 -26.00 19.60
CA ILE A 6 19.22 -24.84 19.96
C ILE A 6 20.53 -25.36 20.56
N ILE A 7 21.65 -24.89 20.02
CA ILE A 7 22.99 -25.18 20.53
C ILE A 7 23.47 -23.95 21.31
N GLU A 8 23.84 -24.15 22.57
CA GLU A 8 24.36 -23.10 23.44
C GLU A 8 25.89 -23.01 23.39
N TYR A 9 26.41 -21.79 23.50
CA TYR A 9 27.82 -21.50 23.70
C TYR A 9 27.96 -20.49 24.85
N GLN A 10 28.77 -20.83 25.87
CA GLN A 10 28.93 -20.01 27.09
C GLN A 10 27.60 -19.70 27.81
N GLY A 11 26.70 -20.68 27.88
CA GLY A 11 25.39 -20.54 28.54
C GLY A 11 24.42 -19.61 27.82
N LYS A 12 24.68 -19.30 26.54
CA LYS A 12 23.80 -18.50 25.68
C LYS A 12 23.50 -19.26 24.39
N PRO A 13 22.26 -19.19 23.88
CA PRO A 13 21.91 -19.78 22.59
C PRO A 13 22.77 -19.14 21.49
N ALA A 14 23.54 -19.97 20.80
CA ALA A 14 24.50 -19.51 19.79
C ALA A 14 24.13 -19.97 18.37
N PHE A 15 23.57 -21.17 18.23
CA PHE A 15 23.14 -21.70 16.93
C PHE A 15 21.76 -22.36 17.02
N VAL A 16 21.05 -22.42 15.90
CA VAL A 16 19.79 -23.16 15.76
C VAL A 16 19.92 -24.11 14.58
N VAL A 17 19.68 -25.39 14.83
CA VAL A 17 19.61 -26.43 13.81
C VAL A 17 18.15 -26.65 13.44
N ILE A 18 17.87 -26.56 12.15
CA ILE A 18 16.56 -26.80 11.56
C ILE A 18 16.70 -27.79 10.39
N PRO A 19 15.63 -28.52 10.02
CA PRO A 19 15.62 -29.32 8.81
C PRO A 19 16.00 -28.49 7.59
N PHE A 20 16.76 -29.10 6.66
CA PHE A 20 17.27 -28.39 5.49
C PHE A 20 16.16 -27.77 4.62
N ASN A 21 15.06 -28.48 4.42
CA ASN A 21 13.91 -27.96 3.66
C ASN A 21 13.32 -26.70 4.31
N GLU A 22 13.28 -26.64 5.65
CA GLU A 22 12.80 -25.46 6.39
C GLU A 22 13.79 -24.29 6.25
N TYR A 23 15.09 -24.56 6.28
CA TYR A 23 16.11 -23.54 5.96
C TYR A 23 15.96 -23.00 4.53
N GLN A 24 15.74 -23.86 3.54
CA GLN A 24 15.53 -23.44 2.16
C GLN A 24 14.27 -22.58 2.02
N GLU A 25 13.16 -22.96 2.64
CA GLU A 25 11.96 -22.11 2.69
C GLU A 25 12.23 -20.75 3.33
N LEU A 26 13.00 -20.72 4.42
CA LEU A 26 13.34 -19.46 5.09
C LEU A 26 14.21 -18.57 4.22
N ILE A 27 15.17 -19.10 3.48
CA ILE A 27 15.97 -18.32 2.50
C ILE A 27 15.06 -17.75 1.42
N ASN A 28 14.16 -18.57 0.87
CA ASN A 28 13.26 -18.16 -0.20
C ASN A 28 12.25 -17.10 0.27
N LYS A 29 11.73 -17.22 1.51
CA LYS A 29 10.86 -16.21 2.14
C LYS A 29 11.62 -14.95 2.55
N LYS A 30 12.92 -15.06 2.87
CA LYS A 30 13.81 -13.93 3.19
C LYS A 30 14.27 -13.14 1.97
N GLN A 31 13.91 -13.54 0.75
CA GLN A 31 13.94 -12.60 -0.37
C GLN A 31 12.88 -11.54 -0.12
N CYS A 32 13.16 -10.64 0.82
CA CYS A 32 12.53 -9.35 0.87
C CYS A 32 12.84 -8.72 -0.48
N ILE A 33 11.79 -8.39 -1.23
CA ILE A 33 11.91 -7.48 -2.36
C ILE A 33 12.59 -6.24 -1.77
N THR A 34 13.79 -5.94 -2.23
CA THR A 34 14.52 -4.75 -1.76
C THR A 34 13.77 -3.51 -2.21
N ASP A 35 13.92 -2.40 -1.49
CA ASP A 35 13.32 -1.12 -1.89
C ASP A 35 13.69 -0.74 -3.33
N GLU A 36 14.92 -1.08 -3.76
CA GLU A 36 15.40 -0.90 -5.13
C GLU A 36 14.61 -1.72 -6.16
N THR A 37 14.34 -2.99 -5.85
CA THR A 37 13.52 -3.85 -6.71
C THR A 37 12.06 -3.41 -6.71
N LEU A 38 11.48 -3.04 -5.56
CA LEU A 38 10.14 -2.47 -5.46
C LEU A 38 10.02 -1.19 -6.28
N TYR A 39 11.00 -0.29 -6.19
CA TYR A 39 11.03 0.96 -6.95
C TYR A 39 11.14 0.70 -8.46
N THR A 40 12.00 -0.23 -8.86
CA THR A 40 12.20 -0.60 -10.27
C THR A 40 10.91 -1.20 -10.86
N GLU A 41 10.27 -2.13 -10.13
CA GLU A 41 8.99 -2.70 -10.52
C GLU A 41 7.88 -1.66 -10.54
N ALA A 42 7.85 -0.76 -9.56
CA ALA A 42 6.88 0.32 -9.50
C ALA A 42 7.00 1.20 -10.75
N ILE A 43 8.19 1.72 -11.07
CA ILE A 43 8.43 2.55 -12.26
C ILE A 43 8.10 1.82 -13.56
N ALA A 44 8.40 0.52 -13.65
CA ALA A 44 8.12 -0.26 -14.84
C ALA A 44 6.61 -0.34 -15.18
N LYS A 45 5.72 -0.22 -14.17
CA LYS A 45 4.27 -0.23 -14.39
C LYS A 45 3.73 1.03 -15.07
N ASN A 46 4.47 2.13 -15.08
CA ASN A 46 4.08 3.40 -15.71
C ASN A 46 2.67 3.88 -15.30
N GLU A 47 2.33 3.72 -14.03
CA GLU A 47 1.07 4.15 -13.44
C GLU A 47 1.16 5.60 -12.93
N GLU A 48 0.02 6.18 -12.57
CA GLU A 48 -0.02 7.50 -11.91
C GLU A 48 0.32 7.34 -10.42
N TYR A 49 1.29 8.13 -9.94
CA TYR A 49 1.67 8.17 -8.52
C TYR A 49 1.10 9.40 -7.84
N PHE A 50 0.75 9.23 -6.57
CA PHE A 50 0.23 10.30 -5.74
C PHE A 50 1.14 10.54 -4.53
N PRO A 51 1.25 11.79 -4.04
CA PRO A 51 1.94 12.08 -2.79
C PRO A 51 1.32 11.31 -1.62
N GLU A 52 2.15 10.94 -0.63
CA GLU A 52 1.71 10.22 0.58
C GLU A 52 0.58 10.96 1.31
N GLU A 53 0.71 12.28 1.47
CA GLU A 53 -0.31 13.12 2.13
C GLU A 53 -1.70 13.00 1.49
N LEU A 54 -1.74 12.79 0.16
CA LEU A 54 -3.00 12.60 -0.56
C LEU A 54 -3.63 11.26 -0.21
N VAL A 55 -2.82 10.20 -0.17
CA VAL A 55 -3.26 8.85 0.20
C VAL A 55 -3.73 8.82 1.65
N GLN A 56 -3.02 9.50 2.56
CA GLN A 56 -3.38 9.54 3.97
C GLN A 56 -4.77 10.14 4.21
N LYS A 57 -5.14 11.22 3.50
CA LYS A 57 -6.49 11.80 3.58
C LYS A 57 -7.58 10.79 3.24
N ILE A 58 -7.34 9.94 2.25
CA ILE A 58 -8.28 8.89 1.85
C ILE A 58 -8.39 7.83 2.95
N LEU A 59 -7.26 7.39 3.52
CA LEU A 59 -7.22 6.43 4.63
C LEU A 59 -7.88 6.98 5.91
N ASP A 60 -7.81 8.30 6.10
CA ASP A 60 -8.46 8.98 7.21
C ASP A 60 -9.99 9.05 7.05
N GLY A 61 -10.51 8.72 5.87
CA GLY A 61 -11.94 8.64 5.56
C GLY A 61 -12.46 9.81 4.74
N GLU A 62 -11.59 10.69 4.21
CA GLU A 62 -12.04 11.69 3.25
C GLU A 62 -12.51 11.05 1.95
N ASN A 63 -13.59 11.60 1.37
CA ASN A 63 -14.13 11.11 0.12
C ASN A 63 -13.07 11.18 -1.02
N PRO A 64 -12.70 10.06 -1.67
CA PRO A 64 -11.63 10.05 -2.67
C PRO A 64 -11.86 11.01 -3.84
N ILE A 65 -13.12 11.16 -4.27
CA ILE A 65 -13.47 12.07 -5.38
C ILE A 65 -13.16 13.51 -4.99
N LYS A 66 -13.38 13.88 -3.72
CA LYS A 66 -13.01 15.21 -3.21
C LYS A 66 -11.49 15.41 -3.28
N VAL A 67 -10.75 14.46 -2.71
CA VAL A 67 -9.30 14.51 -2.55
C VAL A 67 -8.61 14.62 -3.91
N TYR A 68 -8.91 13.72 -4.85
CA TYR A 68 -8.31 13.76 -6.19
C TYR A 68 -8.72 15.01 -6.98
N ARG A 69 -9.97 15.46 -6.87
CA ARG A 69 -10.45 16.68 -7.55
C ARG A 69 -9.68 17.92 -7.08
N GLU A 70 -9.49 18.07 -5.78
CA GLU A 70 -8.78 19.21 -5.18
C GLU A 70 -7.29 19.18 -5.51
N TYR A 71 -6.66 17.99 -5.47
CA TYR A 71 -5.28 17.82 -5.91
C TYR A 71 -5.07 18.25 -7.37
N ARG A 72 -6.04 17.95 -8.25
CA ARG A 72 -6.02 18.38 -9.66
C ARG A 72 -6.49 19.82 -9.89
N GLY A 73 -6.77 20.60 -8.82
CA GLY A 73 -7.18 21.99 -8.91
C GLY A 73 -8.55 22.23 -9.54
N LEU A 74 -9.44 21.22 -9.52
CA LEU A 74 -10.75 21.30 -10.16
C LEU A 74 -11.84 21.73 -9.17
N SER A 75 -12.74 22.62 -9.60
CA SER A 75 -14.01 22.84 -8.91
C SER A 75 -14.99 21.68 -9.17
N GLN A 76 -16.02 21.54 -8.34
CA GLN A 76 -17.08 20.54 -8.58
C GLN A 76 -17.74 20.73 -9.95
N GLU A 77 -17.86 21.98 -10.40
CA GLU A 77 -18.47 22.34 -11.67
C GLU A 77 -17.57 22.00 -12.86
N GLN A 78 -16.26 22.28 -12.75
CA GLN A 78 -15.28 21.88 -13.76
C GLN A 78 -15.19 20.36 -13.90
N LEU A 79 -15.23 19.63 -12.79
CA LEU A 79 -15.28 18.16 -12.82
C LEU A 79 -16.55 17.67 -13.51
N ALA A 80 -17.71 18.23 -13.14
CA ALA A 80 -19.00 17.86 -13.72
C ALA A 80 -19.01 18.05 -15.25
N ILE A 81 -18.52 19.19 -15.75
CA ILE A 81 -18.39 19.46 -17.19
C ILE A 81 -17.50 18.43 -17.88
N LYS A 82 -16.32 18.13 -17.30
CA LYS A 82 -15.36 17.16 -17.87
C LYS A 82 -15.94 15.75 -18.04
N ILE A 83 -16.85 15.34 -17.17
CA ILE A 83 -17.46 13.99 -17.21
C ILE A 83 -18.90 13.98 -17.75
N GLY A 84 -19.39 15.10 -18.29
CA GLY A 84 -20.75 15.20 -18.85
C GLY A 84 -21.88 15.02 -17.83
N LYS A 85 -21.69 15.54 -16.61
CA LYS A 85 -22.67 15.48 -15.50
C LYS A 85 -23.01 16.87 -14.98
N THR A 86 -24.01 16.94 -14.11
CA THR A 86 -24.38 18.18 -13.41
C THR A 86 -23.57 18.35 -12.13
N LYS A 87 -23.43 19.61 -11.67
CA LYS A 87 -22.78 19.93 -10.39
C LYS A 87 -23.48 19.24 -9.20
N GLN A 88 -24.81 19.14 -9.24
CA GLN A 88 -25.61 18.46 -8.24
C GLN A 88 -25.25 16.97 -8.13
N TYR A 89 -24.98 16.31 -9.25
CA TYR A 89 -24.55 14.90 -9.24
C TYR A 89 -23.22 14.72 -8.48
N ILE A 90 -22.24 15.58 -8.72
CA ILE A 90 -20.96 15.57 -7.98
C ILE A 90 -21.20 15.81 -6.49
N TYR A 91 -22.03 16.79 -6.14
CA TYR A 91 -22.37 17.08 -4.75
C TYR A 91 -22.93 15.87 -4.00
N HIS A 92 -23.83 15.10 -4.63
CA HIS A 92 -24.38 13.88 -4.04
C HIS A 92 -23.33 12.79 -3.83
N LEU A 93 -22.36 12.65 -4.73
CA LEU A 93 -21.25 11.69 -4.58
C LEU A 93 -20.32 12.05 -3.41
N LEU A 94 -20.08 13.35 -3.20
CA LEU A 94 -19.23 13.84 -2.13
C LEU A 94 -19.87 13.72 -0.74
N LYS A 95 -21.20 13.64 -0.68
CA LYS A 95 -21.97 13.48 0.56
C LYS A 95 -22.10 12.05 1.05
N LYS A 96 -21.77 11.05 0.23
CA LYS A 96 -21.77 9.66 0.67
C LYS A 96 -20.59 9.46 1.62
N ASP A 97 -20.89 8.95 2.81
CA ASP A 97 -19.87 8.49 3.75
C ASP A 97 -19.06 7.37 3.09
N TYR A 98 -17.74 7.54 3.11
CA TYR A 98 -16.82 6.53 2.60
C TYR A 98 -16.39 5.70 3.81
N GLU A 99 -16.90 4.47 3.93
CA GLU A 99 -16.43 3.55 4.96
C GLU A 99 -14.99 3.15 4.64
N LYS A 100 -14.14 3.15 5.68
CA LYS A 100 -12.73 2.76 5.57
C LYS A 100 -12.66 1.29 5.11
N ALA A 101 -11.86 1.04 4.08
CA ALA A 101 -11.53 -0.31 3.61
C ALA A 101 -10.54 -0.99 4.57
#